data_AF-A0A5C5SLZ1-F1
#
_entry.id   AF-A0A5C5SLZ1-F1
#
_cell.length_a   1.000
_cell.length_b   1.000
_cell.length_c   1.000
_cell.angle_alpha   90.00
_cell.angle_beta   90.00
_cell.angle_gamma   90.00
#
_symmetry.space_group_name_H-M   'P 1'
#
loop_
_entity.id
_entity.type
_entity.pdbx_description
1 polymer ?
#
loop_
_entity_poly.entity_id
_entity_poly.type
_entity_poly.pdbx_seq_one_letter_code
_entity_poly.pdbx_strand_id
1 'polypeptide(L)'
;MNISIVLPSLVLLATPFTAGLLHRPFIVIAPLAIVFSGAFIAGKSGAWRLALARKPVAAIALDLLVTLIVQAILTAVLYAIGYGIAALVAGATPPAGVDATDAALVSVAVVAAVLGGFFKMKADGIAAAATPAGDAGDGPDASGIGDGDPYAPLIVETVELGADTIVMPVRIFALARKFADMPDPAETIRVLQATAFDDDSMFVRRMAYTALRFIGRSDVATVDVPALILRGLDDPHPWVRYDAVWAGDVAGLRDETFQARLAALAGDADPADTAAVPASDAAAQLRMRAARTLAKLKAG
;
A
#
# COMPACT_ATOMS: atom_id res chain seq x y z
N MET A 1 -15.88 -4.92 -22.58
CA MET A 1 -16.03 -5.98 -21.56
C MET A 1 -16.92 -7.06 -22.15
N ASN A 2 -16.45 -8.30 -22.28
CA ASN A 2 -17.18 -9.36 -22.99
C ASN A 2 -18.39 -9.84 -22.17
N ILE A 3 -19.59 -9.52 -22.66
CA ILE A 3 -20.87 -9.93 -22.05
C ILE A 3 -20.94 -11.46 -21.85
N SER A 4 -20.27 -12.21 -22.72
CA SER A 4 -20.18 -13.68 -22.71
C SER A 4 -19.49 -14.26 -21.46
N ILE A 5 -18.64 -13.49 -20.77
CA ILE A 5 -17.94 -13.93 -19.54
C ILE A 5 -18.69 -13.45 -18.29
N VAL A 6 -19.36 -12.31 -18.40
CA VAL A 6 -20.05 -11.67 -17.27
C VAL A 6 -21.27 -12.48 -16.85
N LEU A 7 -22.08 -12.96 -17.80
CA LEU A 7 -23.33 -13.66 -17.50
C LEU A 7 -23.11 -15.01 -16.78
N PRO A 8 -22.18 -15.90 -17.21
CA PRO A 8 -21.90 -17.14 -16.49
C PRO A 8 -21.30 -16.90 -15.10
N SER A 9 -20.45 -15.89 -14.96
CA SER A 9 -19.84 -15.54 -13.66
C SER A 9 -20.88 -15.05 -12.66
N LEU A 10 -21.88 -14.29 -13.12
CA LEU A 10 -23.00 -13.85 -12.28
C LEU A 10 -23.88 -15.03 -11.85
N VAL A 11 -24.19 -15.96 -12.76
CA VAL A 11 -24.96 -17.17 -12.40
C VAL A 11 -24.21 -18.02 -11.37
N LEU A 12 -22.90 -18.21 -11.58
CA LEU A 12 -22.06 -19.02 -10.70
C LEU A 12 -21.92 -18.45 -9.28
N LEU A 13 -22.02 -17.12 -9.11
CA LEU A 13 -22.07 -16.46 -7.80
C LEU A 13 -23.49 -16.38 -7.22
N ALA A 14 -24.50 -16.17 -8.06
CA ALA A 14 -25.89 -16.02 -7.63
C ALA A 14 -26.47 -17.34 -7.09
N THR A 15 -26.10 -18.49 -7.68
CA THR A 15 -26.60 -19.80 -7.24
C THR A 15 -26.23 -20.15 -5.79
N PRO A 16 -24.95 -20.14 -5.37
CA PRO A 16 -24.59 -20.40 -3.98
C PRO A 16 -25.11 -19.31 -3.03
N PHE A 17 -25.09 -18.04 -3.45
CA PHE A 17 -25.64 -16.95 -2.64
C PHE A 17 -27.14 -17.14 -2.34
N THR A 18 -27.94 -17.47 -3.35
CA THR A 18 -29.40 -17.70 -3.20
C THR A 18 -29.67 -18.94 -2.36
N ALA A 19 -28.91 -20.03 -2.56
CA ALA A 19 -29.00 -21.23 -1.74
C ALA A 19 -28.68 -20.94 -0.27
N GLY A 20 -27.66 -20.11 0.01
CA GLY A 20 -27.32 -19.68 1.36
C GLY A 20 -28.41 -18.85 2.04
N LEU A 21 -29.07 -17.95 1.31
CA LEU A 21 -30.16 -17.11 1.83
C LEU A 21 -31.41 -17.91 2.18
N LEU A 22 -31.74 -18.95 1.41
CA LEU A 22 -32.95 -19.76 1.62
C LEU A 22 -32.87 -20.67 2.86
N HIS A 23 -31.67 -20.91 3.40
CA HIS A 23 -31.45 -21.95 4.41
C HIS A 23 -31.17 -21.48 5.84
N ARG A 24 -31.21 -20.18 6.18
CA ARG A 24 -30.79 -19.72 7.53
C ARG A 24 -31.50 -18.48 8.12
N PRO A 25 -31.56 -18.39 9.47
CA PRO A 25 -31.90 -17.16 10.18
C PRO A 25 -30.71 -16.18 10.18
N PHE A 26 -30.97 -14.92 9.81
CA PHE A 26 -30.02 -13.81 9.74
C PHE A 26 -29.28 -13.50 11.05
N ILE A 27 -29.69 -14.12 12.17
CA ILE A 27 -29.16 -13.89 13.53
C ILE A 27 -27.66 -14.22 13.65
N VAL A 28 -27.11 -15.15 12.86
CA VAL A 28 -25.67 -15.53 12.92
C VAL A 28 -24.75 -14.48 12.27
N ILE A 29 -25.30 -13.62 11.41
CA ILE A 29 -24.52 -12.62 10.66
C ILE A 29 -24.00 -11.53 11.59
N ALA A 30 -24.82 -11.08 12.54
CA ALA A 30 -24.44 -10.05 13.50
C ALA A 30 -23.20 -10.42 14.34
N PRO A 31 -23.10 -11.61 14.98
CA PRO A 31 -21.88 -12.03 15.67
C PRO A 31 -20.66 -12.04 14.76
N LEU A 32 -20.78 -12.69 13.59
CA LEU A 32 -19.65 -12.82 12.66
C LEU A 32 -19.16 -11.45 12.16
N ALA A 33 -20.08 -10.51 11.91
CA ALA A 33 -19.74 -9.15 11.52
C ALA A 33 -18.94 -8.43 12.61
N ILE A 34 -19.28 -8.65 13.89
CA ILE A 34 -18.53 -8.10 15.03
C ILE A 34 -17.12 -8.69 15.07
N VAL A 35 -16.98 -10.02 14.93
CA VAL A 35 -15.66 -10.70 14.91
C VAL A 35 -14.79 -10.15 13.78
N PHE A 36 -15.36 -10.10 12.57
CA PHE A 36 -14.65 -9.66 11.38
C PHE A 36 -14.24 -8.19 11.47
N SER A 37 -15.13 -7.35 12.03
CA SER A 37 -14.82 -5.94 12.28
C SER A 37 -13.70 -5.77 13.30
N GLY A 38 -13.69 -6.57 14.38
CA GLY A 38 -12.61 -6.58 15.36
C GLY A 38 -11.26 -6.96 14.73
N ALA A 39 -11.23 -8.02 13.91
CA ALA A 39 -10.04 -8.44 13.18
C ALA A 39 -9.57 -7.36 12.18
N PHE A 40 -10.50 -6.71 11.48
CA PHE A 40 -10.20 -5.61 10.57
C PHE A 40 -9.59 -4.40 11.28
N ILE A 41 -10.16 -4.00 12.42
CA ILE A 41 -9.65 -2.89 13.23
C ILE A 41 -8.26 -3.22 13.77
N ALA A 42 -8.05 -4.44 14.28
CA ALA A 42 -6.74 -4.89 14.76
C ALA A 42 -5.68 -4.89 13.65
N GLY A 43 -6.03 -5.41 12.46
CA GLY A 43 -5.15 -5.41 11.29
C GLY A 43 -4.80 -4.02 10.76
N LYS A 44 -5.63 -3.00 11.07
CA LYS A 44 -5.40 -1.59 10.70
C LYS A 44 -5.04 -0.70 11.89
N SER A 45 -4.50 -1.27 12.97
CA SER A 45 -4.23 -0.54 14.21
C SER A 45 -3.38 0.73 14.03
N GLY A 46 -2.38 0.73 13.13
CA GLY A 46 -1.57 1.91 12.80
C GLY A 46 -2.39 3.06 12.20
N ALA A 47 -3.22 2.75 11.20
CA ALA A 47 -4.08 3.74 10.54
C ALA A 47 -5.12 4.33 11.51
N TRP A 48 -5.65 3.52 12.43
CA TRP A 48 -6.62 3.99 13.44
C TRP A 48 -6.00 4.91 14.49
N ARG A 49 -4.76 4.63 14.93
CA ARG A 49 -4.03 5.53 15.85
C ARG A 49 -3.82 6.90 15.23
N LEU A 50 -3.50 6.93 13.93
CA LEU A 50 -3.30 8.17 13.19
C LEU A 50 -4.60 8.94 12.97
N ALA A 51 -5.69 8.25 12.67
CA ALA A 51 -7.01 8.86 12.57
C ALA A 51 -7.46 9.47 13.90
N LEU A 52 -7.20 8.80 15.04
CA LEU A 52 -7.48 9.31 16.38
C LEU A 52 -6.68 10.57 16.74
N ALA A 53 -5.47 10.71 16.21
CA ALA A 53 -4.66 11.90 16.45
C ALA A 53 -5.11 13.12 15.64
N ARG A 54 -5.83 12.92 14.52
CA ARG A 54 -6.04 13.98 13.51
C ARG A 54 -7.49 14.32 13.23
N LYS A 55 -8.43 13.41 13.48
CA LYS A 55 -9.85 13.63 13.19
C LYS A 55 -10.62 13.93 14.47
N PRO A 56 -11.67 14.80 14.40
CA PRO A 56 -12.59 14.93 15.52
C PRO A 56 -13.29 13.59 15.76
N VAL A 57 -13.54 13.27 17.04
CA VAL A 57 -14.13 11.99 17.48
C VAL A 57 -15.41 11.64 16.71
N ALA A 58 -16.24 12.64 16.37
CA ALA A 58 -17.46 12.46 15.59
C ALA A 58 -17.21 11.92 14.18
N ALA A 59 -16.15 12.36 13.49
CA ALA A 59 -15.79 11.85 12.17
C ALA A 59 -15.28 10.40 12.25
N ILE A 60 -14.54 10.07 13.30
CA ILE A 60 -14.07 8.70 13.56
C ILE A 60 -15.24 7.76 13.83
N ALA A 61 -16.23 8.21 14.62
CA ALA A 61 -17.44 7.45 14.90
C ALA A 61 -18.25 7.16 13.62
N LEU A 62 -18.34 8.14 12.71
CA LEU A 62 -18.99 7.96 11.41
C LEU A 62 -18.23 6.98 10.52
N ASP A 63 -16.90 7.12 10.41
CA ASP A 63 -16.05 6.20 9.65
C ASP A 63 -16.17 4.76 10.17
N LEU A 64 -16.23 4.60 11.50
CA LEU A 64 -16.43 3.32 12.15
C LEU A 64 -17.82 2.74 11.84
N LEU A 65 -18.87 3.55 11.90
CA LEU A 65 -20.24 3.12 11.60
C LEU A 65 -20.35 2.63 10.14
N VAL A 66 -19.81 3.39 9.19
CA VAL A 66 -19.78 2.99 7.77
C VAL A 66 -19.00 1.69 7.60
N THR A 67 -17.84 1.58 8.26
CA THR A 67 -17.03 0.36 8.23
C THR A 67 -17.83 -0.84 8.75
N LEU A 68 -18.51 -0.72 9.89
CA LEU A 68 -19.32 -1.78 10.46
C LEU A 68 -20.45 -2.24 9.52
N ILE A 69 -21.12 -1.31 8.84
CA ILE A 69 -22.16 -1.63 7.85
C ILE A 69 -21.57 -2.41 6.68
N VAL A 70 -20.44 -1.94 6.12
CA VAL A 70 -19.75 -2.64 5.01
C VAL A 70 -19.31 -4.04 5.44
N GLN A 71 -18.75 -4.18 6.64
CA GLN A 71 -18.32 -5.49 7.15
C GLN A 71 -19.49 -6.43 7.40
N ALA A 72 -20.64 -5.93 7.88
CA ALA A 72 -21.85 -6.73 8.03
C ALA A 72 -22.36 -7.25 6.69
N ILE A 73 -22.38 -6.40 5.66
CA ILE A 73 -22.78 -6.79 4.29
C ILE A 73 -21.79 -7.83 3.74
N LEU A 74 -20.49 -7.58 3.85
CA LEU A 74 -19.47 -8.51 3.34
C LEU A 74 -19.55 -9.86 4.04
N THR A 75 -19.70 -9.86 5.36
CA THR A 75 -19.87 -11.07 6.16
C THR A 75 -21.12 -11.84 5.75
N ALA A 76 -22.25 -11.15 5.55
CA ALA A 76 -23.50 -11.75 5.08
C ALA A 76 -23.31 -12.43 3.72
N VAL A 77 -22.66 -11.75 2.77
CA VAL A 77 -22.41 -12.26 1.43
C VAL A 77 -21.48 -13.48 1.46
N LEU A 78 -20.35 -13.38 2.16
CA LEU A 78 -19.38 -14.47 2.26
C LEU A 78 -19.98 -15.69 2.98
N TYR A 79 -20.76 -15.45 4.04
CA TYR A 79 -21.47 -16.51 4.75
C TYR A 79 -22.49 -17.20 3.85
N ALA A 80 -23.33 -16.44 3.12
CA ALA A 80 -24.31 -16.99 2.20
C ALA A 80 -23.65 -17.82 1.09
N ILE A 81 -22.57 -17.32 0.50
CA ILE A 81 -21.82 -18.04 -0.55
C ILE A 81 -21.19 -19.32 0.03
N GLY A 82 -20.45 -19.23 1.13
CA GLY A 82 -19.76 -20.37 1.72
C GLY A 82 -20.73 -21.48 2.14
N TYR A 83 -21.86 -21.10 2.75
CA TYR A 83 -22.91 -22.04 3.11
C TYR A 83 -23.60 -22.64 1.89
N GLY A 84 -23.92 -21.83 0.87
CA GLY A 84 -24.53 -22.32 -0.37
C GLY A 84 -23.64 -23.33 -1.09
N ILE A 85 -22.33 -23.09 -1.14
CA ILE A 85 -21.36 -24.06 -1.67
C ILE A 85 -21.39 -25.34 -0.83
N ALA A 86 -21.37 -25.25 0.50
CA ALA A 86 -21.44 -26.42 1.37
C ALA A 86 -22.74 -27.22 1.18
N ALA A 87 -23.88 -26.55 1.02
CA ALA A 87 -25.18 -27.18 0.76
C ALA A 87 -25.19 -27.91 -0.59
N LEU A 88 -24.67 -27.27 -1.65
CA LEU A 88 -24.62 -27.83 -3.00
C LEU A 88 -23.64 -29.01 -3.12
N VAL A 89 -22.50 -28.96 -2.42
CA VAL A 89 -21.44 -29.96 -2.56
C VAL A 89 -21.62 -31.12 -1.58
N ALA A 90 -22.00 -30.85 -0.33
CA ALA A 90 -22.03 -31.86 0.73
C ALA A 90 -23.44 -32.38 1.03
N GLY A 91 -24.48 -31.87 0.36
CA GLY A 91 -25.87 -32.21 0.66
C GLY A 91 -26.25 -31.87 2.11
N ALA A 92 -25.60 -30.86 2.68
CA ALA A 92 -25.72 -30.52 4.09
C ALA A 92 -27.19 -30.25 4.43
N THR A 93 -27.78 -31.11 5.27
CA THR A 93 -29.06 -30.82 5.89
C THR A 93 -28.91 -29.59 6.77
N PRO A 94 -29.88 -28.65 6.78
CA PRO A 94 -29.81 -27.48 7.64
C PRO A 94 -29.57 -27.97 9.06
N PRO A 95 -28.47 -27.59 9.73
CA PRO A 95 -28.21 -28.08 11.06
C PRO A 95 -29.35 -27.61 11.96
N ALA A 96 -29.77 -28.49 12.87
CA ALA A 96 -30.84 -28.24 13.82
C ALA A 96 -30.71 -26.82 14.38
N GLY A 97 -31.84 -26.09 14.41
CA GLY A 97 -31.87 -24.66 14.62
C GLY A 97 -30.96 -24.24 15.76
N VAL A 98 -29.90 -23.50 15.43
CA VAL A 98 -29.10 -22.77 16.43
C VAL A 98 -30.10 -21.86 17.12
N ASP A 99 -30.38 -22.13 18.40
CA ASP A 99 -31.32 -21.29 19.13
C ASP A 99 -30.69 -19.91 19.37
N ALA A 100 -31.50 -18.92 19.72
CA ALA A 100 -31.00 -17.57 19.97
C ALA A 100 -29.98 -17.51 21.11
N THR A 101 -29.99 -18.50 22.01
CA THR A 101 -29.11 -18.64 23.17
C THR A 101 -27.70 -19.06 22.76
N ASP A 102 -27.56 -20.02 21.85
CA ASP A 102 -26.29 -20.49 21.30
C ASP A 102 -25.61 -19.37 20.50
N ALA A 103 -26.38 -18.64 19.69
CA ALA A 103 -25.88 -17.49 18.95
C ALA A 103 -25.43 -16.35 19.88
N ALA A 104 -26.17 -16.10 20.97
CA ALA A 104 -25.81 -15.09 21.97
C ALA A 104 -24.54 -15.48 22.75
N LEU A 105 -24.41 -16.74 23.16
CA LEU A 105 -23.23 -17.26 23.87
C LEU A 105 -21.95 -17.15 23.02
N VAL A 106 -22.02 -17.54 21.75
CA VAL A 106 -20.89 -17.38 20.82
C VAL A 106 -20.56 -15.90 20.60
N SER A 107 -21.57 -15.04 20.48
CA SER A 107 -21.36 -13.59 20.35
C SER A 107 -20.63 -13.01 21.56
N VAL A 108 -21.07 -13.35 22.77
CA VAL A 108 -20.47 -12.87 24.03
C VAL A 108 -19.05 -13.39 24.18
N ALA A 109 -18.82 -14.68 23.89
CA ALA A 109 -17.49 -15.28 23.98
C ALA A 109 -16.49 -14.63 23.01
N VAL A 110 -16.91 -14.31 21.78
CA VAL A 110 -16.02 -13.64 20.83
C VAL A 110 -15.82 -12.17 21.18
N VAL A 111 -16.85 -11.44 21.61
CA VAL A 111 -16.69 -10.06 22.12
C VAL A 111 -15.72 -10.03 23.29
N ALA A 112 -15.82 -10.97 24.24
CA ALA A 112 -14.90 -11.09 25.36
C ALA A 112 -13.47 -11.43 24.90
N ALA A 113 -13.29 -12.30 23.91
CA ALA A 113 -11.97 -12.62 23.35
C ALA A 113 -11.33 -11.43 22.62
N VAL A 114 -12.11 -10.67 21.84
CA VAL A 114 -11.65 -9.47 21.13
C VAL A 114 -11.29 -8.35 22.11
N LEU A 115 -12.15 -8.09 23.11
CA LEU A 115 -11.87 -7.12 24.17
C LEU A 115 -10.65 -7.55 25.00
N GLY A 116 -10.55 -8.82 25.37
CA GLY A 116 -9.40 -9.38 26.09
C GLY A 116 -8.09 -9.23 25.30
N GLY A 117 -8.11 -9.47 24.00
CA GLY A 117 -6.98 -9.23 23.10
C GLY A 117 -6.59 -7.75 23.03
N PHE A 118 -7.58 -6.86 22.96
CA PHE A 118 -7.36 -5.40 22.94
C PHE A 118 -6.73 -4.88 24.24
N PHE A 119 -7.20 -5.36 25.40
CA PHE A 119 -6.62 -4.99 26.70
C PHE A 119 -5.23 -5.58 26.92
N LYS A 120 -4.98 -6.81 26.45
CA LYS A 120 -3.64 -7.42 26.50
C LYS A 120 -2.63 -6.66 25.63
N MET A 121 -3.00 -6.28 24.41
CA MET A 121 -2.16 -5.43 23.55
C MET A 121 -1.85 -4.06 24.18
N LYS A 122 -2.77 -3.49 24.98
CA LYS A 122 -2.54 -2.24 25.71
C LYS A 122 -1.57 -2.43 26.88
N ALA A 123 -1.66 -3.55 27.59
CA ALA A 123 -0.73 -3.89 28.66
C ALA A 123 0.69 -4.17 28.14
N ASP A 124 0.80 -4.93 27.05
CA ASP A 124 2.09 -5.27 26.43
C ASP A 124 2.70 -4.05 25.73
N GLY A 125 1.89 -3.15 25.17
CA GLY A 125 2.34 -1.90 24.55
C GLY A 125 2.87 -0.85 25.54
N ILE A 126 2.33 -0.81 26.77
CA ILE A 126 2.85 0.05 27.85
C ILE A 126 4.15 -0.54 28.42
N ALA A 127 4.27 -1.86 28.51
CA ALA A 127 5.48 -2.54 28.95
C ALA A 127 6.63 -2.44 27.92
N ALA A 128 6.32 -2.50 26.61
CA ALA A 128 7.31 -2.35 25.55
C ALA A 128 7.84 -0.91 25.41
N ALA A 129 7.03 0.10 25.71
CA ALA A 129 7.42 1.52 25.71
C ALA A 129 8.32 1.92 26.90
N ALA A 130 8.51 1.04 27.89
CA ALA A 130 9.42 1.27 29.02
C ALA A 130 10.86 0.79 28.76
N THR A 131 11.16 0.28 27.57
CA THR A 131 12.54 0.02 27.14
C THR A 131 13.08 1.33 26.56
N PRO A 132 14.17 1.92 27.09
CA PRO A 132 14.71 3.15 26.53
C PRO A 132 15.24 2.82 25.13
N ALA A 133 14.51 3.27 24.12
CA ALA A 133 14.99 3.31 22.75
C ALA A 133 16.23 4.20 22.74
N GLY A 134 17.37 3.61 22.41
CA GLY A 134 18.58 4.35 22.13
C GLY A 134 18.32 5.36 21.01
N ASP A 135 18.70 6.60 21.32
CA ASP A 135 19.00 7.71 20.41
C ASP A 135 18.42 7.55 18.99
N ALA A 136 17.11 7.79 18.87
CA ALA A 136 16.48 8.08 17.59
C ALA A 136 17.05 9.42 17.12
N GLY A 137 18.01 9.35 16.19
CA GLY A 137 18.58 10.54 15.56
C GLY A 137 17.48 11.45 15.06
N ASP A 138 17.68 12.75 15.27
CA ASP A 138 16.79 13.83 14.90
C ASP A 138 16.25 13.65 13.47
N GLY A 139 15.01 13.18 13.36
CA GLY A 139 14.27 13.22 12.11
C GLY A 139 14.10 14.69 11.68
N PRO A 140 14.07 14.97 10.36
CA PRO A 140 14.03 16.34 9.85
C PRO A 140 12.87 17.11 10.50
N ASP A 141 13.23 18.23 11.13
CA ASP A 141 12.33 19.09 11.89
C ASP A 141 11.20 19.60 10.98
N ALA A 142 9.99 19.08 11.18
CA ALA A 142 8.79 19.49 10.45
C ALA A 142 8.25 20.87 10.89
N SER A 143 8.96 21.58 11.79
CA SER A 143 8.54 22.87 12.36
C SER A 143 8.48 24.04 11.37
N GLY A 144 8.96 23.87 10.14
CA GLY A 144 8.95 24.90 9.09
C GLY A 144 7.69 24.95 8.22
N ILE A 145 6.74 24.02 8.38
CA ILE A 145 5.57 23.89 7.51
C ILE A 145 4.46 24.82 8.02
N GLY A 146 4.33 25.99 7.40
CA GLY A 146 3.26 26.94 7.72
C GLY A 146 1.86 26.41 7.35
N ASP A 147 0.84 26.79 8.12
CA ASP A 147 -0.57 26.58 7.78
C ASP A 147 -0.87 27.22 6.41
N GLY A 148 -0.95 26.39 5.36
CA GLY A 148 -1.11 26.82 3.97
C GLY A 148 -0.10 26.22 2.98
N ASP A 149 0.93 25.51 3.46
CA ASP A 149 1.86 24.79 2.60
C ASP A 149 1.14 23.61 1.89
N PRO A 150 1.01 23.63 0.55
CA PRO A 150 0.35 22.56 -0.19
C PRO A 150 1.12 21.23 -0.16
N TYR A 151 2.40 21.22 0.23
CA TYR A 151 3.21 20.01 0.40
C TYR A 151 2.99 19.31 1.75
N ALA A 152 2.49 20.03 2.76
CA ALA A 152 2.21 19.49 4.11
C ALA A 152 1.45 18.14 4.11
N PRO A 153 0.31 17.99 3.41
CA PRO A 153 -0.40 16.71 3.37
C PRO A 153 0.39 15.61 2.66
N LEU A 154 1.22 15.95 1.67
CA LEU A 154 2.02 14.99 0.94
C LEU A 154 3.21 14.49 1.77
N ILE A 155 3.84 15.37 2.54
CA ILE A 155 4.90 15.02 3.49
C ILE A 155 4.36 14.05 4.55
N VAL A 156 3.16 14.32 5.06
CA VAL A 156 2.46 13.41 5.98
C VAL A 156 2.24 12.03 5.35
N GLU A 157 1.75 11.97 4.11
CA GLU A 157 1.52 10.71 3.40
C GLU A 157 2.84 9.97 3.10
N THR A 158 3.95 10.71 2.91
CA THR A 158 5.30 10.15 2.77
C THR A 158 5.78 9.49 4.05
N VAL A 159 5.60 10.13 5.21
CA VAL A 159 5.93 9.53 6.52
C VAL A 159 5.11 8.26 6.75
N GLU A 160 3.82 8.29 6.42
CA GLU A 160 2.95 7.11 6.48
C GLU A 160 3.38 6.00 5.50
N LEU A 161 3.97 6.35 4.37
CA LEU A 161 4.52 5.38 3.43
C LEU A 161 5.79 4.73 3.99
N GLY A 162 6.63 5.53 4.67
CA GLY A 162 7.88 5.08 5.30
C GLY A 162 7.66 4.12 6.46
N ALA A 163 6.57 4.29 7.21
CA ALA A 163 6.22 3.44 8.35
C ALA A 163 5.74 2.03 7.98
N ASP A 164 5.37 1.80 6.71
CA ASP A 164 4.79 0.52 6.28
C ASP A 164 5.85 -0.49 5.86
N THR A 165 5.71 -1.73 6.35
CA THR A 165 6.61 -2.85 6.00
C THR A 165 6.29 -3.46 4.64
N ILE A 166 5.04 -3.34 4.17
CA ILE A 166 4.60 -3.84 2.86
C ILE A 166 3.75 -2.76 2.21
N VAL A 167 4.20 -2.27 1.06
CA VAL A 167 3.52 -1.22 0.30
C VAL A 167 3.11 -1.75 -1.06
N MET A 168 1.83 -1.56 -1.41
CA MET A 168 1.34 -1.86 -2.75
C MET A 168 1.89 -0.82 -3.75
N PRO A 169 2.41 -1.24 -4.92
CA PRO A 169 3.02 -0.31 -5.88
C PRO A 169 2.13 0.88 -6.24
N VAL A 170 0.82 0.66 -6.36
CA VAL A 170 -0.16 1.71 -6.67
C VAL A 170 -0.07 2.92 -5.72
N ARG A 171 0.27 2.71 -4.44
CA ARG A 171 0.38 3.79 -3.47
C ARG A 171 1.65 4.63 -3.69
N ILE A 172 2.76 3.99 -4.05
CA ILE A 172 4.01 4.67 -4.45
C ILE A 172 3.74 5.56 -5.67
N PHE A 173 3.12 5.00 -6.71
CA PHE A 173 2.81 5.74 -7.93
C PHE A 173 1.80 6.88 -7.70
N ALA A 174 0.77 6.65 -6.89
CA ALA A 174 -0.23 7.65 -6.57
C ALA A 174 0.39 8.85 -5.84
N LEU A 175 1.18 8.61 -4.79
CA LEU A 175 1.85 9.69 -4.06
C LEU A 175 2.88 10.41 -4.92
N ALA A 176 3.70 9.66 -5.67
CA ALA A 176 4.66 10.24 -6.62
C ALA A 176 3.98 11.15 -7.65
N ARG A 177 2.79 10.77 -8.11
CA ARG A 177 2.02 11.58 -9.05
C ARG A 177 1.49 12.86 -8.40
N LYS A 178 1.02 12.80 -7.15
CA LYS A 178 0.60 14.00 -6.39
C LYS A 178 1.74 15.01 -6.26
N PHE A 179 2.95 14.55 -5.93
CA PHE A 179 4.14 15.42 -5.94
C PHE A 179 4.41 15.99 -7.34
N ALA A 180 4.42 15.16 -8.38
CA ALA A 180 4.71 15.61 -9.73
C ALA A 180 3.66 16.57 -10.34
N ASP A 181 2.42 16.55 -9.84
CA ASP A 181 1.34 17.45 -10.25
C ASP A 181 1.37 18.80 -9.51
N MET A 182 2.31 18.99 -8.57
CA MET A 182 2.50 20.27 -7.90
C MET A 182 2.98 21.35 -8.90
N PRO A 183 2.55 22.62 -8.72
CA PRO A 183 2.71 23.66 -9.74
C PRO A 183 4.16 24.10 -9.94
N ASP A 184 5.03 23.92 -8.93
CA ASP A 184 6.44 24.30 -8.98
C ASP A 184 7.33 23.06 -8.90
N PRO A 185 7.86 22.57 -10.03
CA PRO A 185 8.78 21.43 -10.05
C PRO A 185 10.08 21.66 -9.28
N ALA A 186 10.60 22.89 -9.21
CA ALA A 186 11.84 23.18 -8.48
C ALA A 186 11.62 23.04 -6.98
N GLU A 187 10.55 23.64 -6.47
CA GLU A 187 10.20 23.50 -5.06
C GLU A 187 9.78 22.07 -4.71
N THR A 188 9.05 21.39 -5.60
CA THR A 188 8.69 19.97 -5.42
C THR A 188 9.94 19.11 -5.22
N ILE A 189 10.97 19.29 -6.06
CA ILE A 189 12.19 18.50 -5.94
C ILE A 189 12.96 18.87 -4.68
N ARG A 190 13.01 20.15 -4.29
CA ARG A 190 13.59 20.57 -3.01
C ARG A 190 12.91 19.90 -1.81
N VAL A 191 11.58 19.85 -1.80
CA VAL A 191 10.81 19.17 -0.76
C VAL A 191 11.15 17.68 -0.73
N LEU A 192 11.22 17.02 -1.89
CA LEU A 192 11.62 15.61 -1.98
C LEU A 192 13.07 15.37 -1.51
N GLN A 193 14.00 16.31 -1.77
CA GLN A 193 15.37 16.29 -1.24
C GLN A 193 15.39 16.36 0.28
N ALA A 194 14.58 17.21 0.88
CA ALA A 194 14.52 17.36 2.32
C ALA A 194 13.86 16.17 3.03
N THR A 195 12.97 15.43 2.35
CA THR A 195 12.06 14.49 3.03
C THR A 195 12.11 13.05 2.55
N ALA A 196 12.62 12.75 1.35
CA ALA A 196 12.35 11.46 0.72
C ALA A 196 13.56 10.76 0.09
N PHE A 197 14.52 11.48 -0.50
CA PHE A 197 15.62 10.80 -1.19
C PHE A 197 16.59 10.08 -0.27
N ASP A 198 16.72 10.54 0.99
CA ASP A 198 17.64 10.00 1.98
C ASP A 198 16.90 9.27 3.12
N ASP A 199 15.61 8.97 2.93
CA ASP A 199 14.78 8.24 3.90
C ASP A 199 15.22 6.77 4.03
N ASP A 200 15.13 6.19 5.22
CA ASP A 200 15.50 4.79 5.48
C ASP A 200 14.64 3.80 4.69
N SER A 201 13.37 4.14 4.45
CA SER A 201 12.43 3.31 3.72
C SER A 201 12.70 3.34 2.23
N MET A 202 13.00 2.16 1.66
CA MET A 202 13.13 2.04 0.21
C MET A 202 11.84 2.44 -0.53
N PHE A 203 10.66 2.33 0.09
CA PHE A 203 9.40 2.72 -0.55
C PHE A 203 9.30 4.24 -0.74
N VAL A 204 9.80 5.01 0.24
CA VAL A 204 9.86 6.47 0.18
C VAL A 204 10.87 6.92 -0.87
N ARG A 205 12.08 6.34 -0.87
CA ARG A 205 13.08 6.64 -1.90
C ARG A 205 12.58 6.30 -3.30
N ARG A 206 11.92 5.15 -3.49
CA ARG A 206 11.27 4.78 -4.76
C ARG A 206 10.20 5.80 -5.18
N MET A 207 9.38 6.27 -4.25
CA MET A 207 8.37 7.29 -4.51
C MET A 207 9.04 8.57 -5.05
N ALA A 208 10.14 9.02 -4.44
CA ALA A 208 10.87 10.21 -4.87
C ALA A 208 11.42 10.09 -6.31
N TYR A 209 12.06 8.97 -6.66
CA TYR A 209 12.54 8.74 -8.03
C TYR A 209 11.40 8.57 -9.05
N THR A 210 10.28 7.99 -8.62
CA THR A 210 9.08 7.91 -9.45
C THR A 210 8.48 9.30 -9.69
N ALA A 211 8.53 10.20 -8.70
CA ALA A 211 8.10 11.58 -8.85
C ALA A 211 9.00 12.33 -9.84
N LEU A 212 10.33 12.19 -9.74
CA LEU A 212 11.27 12.75 -10.73
C LEU A 212 10.97 12.27 -12.15
N ARG A 213 10.69 10.97 -12.31
CA ARG A 213 10.30 10.41 -13.59
C ARG A 213 9.03 11.08 -14.14
N PHE A 214 8.03 11.36 -13.31
CA PHE A 214 6.80 12.01 -13.75
C PHE A 214 6.97 13.50 -14.05
N ILE A 215 7.86 14.19 -13.32
CA ILE A 215 8.27 15.57 -13.62
C ILE A 215 9.00 15.60 -14.98
N GLY A 216 9.85 14.61 -15.25
CA GLY A 216 10.38 14.31 -16.57
C GLY A 216 11.35 15.34 -17.15
N ARG A 217 11.98 16.17 -16.32
CA ARG A 217 12.95 17.19 -16.74
C ARG A 217 14.21 17.12 -15.90
N SER A 218 15.37 17.32 -16.54
CA SER A 218 16.66 17.47 -15.85
C SER A 218 17.06 18.93 -15.64
N ASP A 219 16.46 19.86 -16.38
CA ASP A 219 16.77 21.29 -16.41
C ASP A 219 15.86 22.10 -15.45
N VAL A 220 15.84 21.68 -14.19
CA VAL A 220 15.09 22.39 -13.15
C VAL A 220 16.02 23.41 -12.49
N ALA A 221 15.71 24.70 -12.65
CA ALA A 221 16.48 25.78 -12.06
C ALA A 221 16.69 25.54 -10.56
N THR A 222 17.90 25.80 -10.06
CA THR A 222 18.32 25.68 -8.65
C THR A 222 18.49 24.26 -8.09
N VAL A 223 18.24 23.20 -8.88
CA VAL A 223 18.40 21.80 -8.41
C VAL A 223 19.24 20.97 -9.38
N ASP A 224 20.22 20.24 -8.83
CA ASP A 224 21.05 19.30 -9.59
C ASP A 224 20.34 17.93 -9.73
N VAL A 225 19.36 17.89 -10.63
CA VAL A 225 18.62 16.65 -10.95
C VAL A 225 19.56 15.54 -11.45
N PRO A 226 20.57 15.80 -12.29
CA PRO A 226 21.56 14.78 -12.66
C PRO A 226 22.25 14.14 -11.44
N ALA A 227 22.73 14.92 -10.48
CA ALA A 227 23.36 14.38 -9.28
C ALA A 227 22.41 13.50 -8.45
N LEU A 228 21.14 13.90 -8.31
CA LEU A 228 20.13 13.10 -7.61
C LEU A 228 19.89 11.75 -8.28
N ILE A 229 19.78 11.74 -9.61
CA ILE A 229 19.58 10.52 -10.39
C ILE A 229 20.80 9.61 -10.26
N LEU A 230 22.01 10.15 -10.41
CA LEU A 230 23.25 9.38 -10.27
C LEU A 230 23.37 8.75 -8.87
N ARG A 231 23.03 9.49 -7.81
CA ARG A 231 22.96 8.94 -6.45
C ARG A 231 21.99 7.77 -6.35
N GLY A 232 20.84 7.84 -7.02
CA GLY A 232 19.84 6.77 -7.03
C GLY A 232 20.28 5.51 -7.76
N LEU A 233 21.20 5.61 -8.73
CA LEU A 233 21.80 4.46 -9.39
C LEU A 233 22.72 3.66 -8.47
N ASP A 234 23.18 4.28 -7.37
CA ASP A 234 24.04 3.67 -6.36
C ASP A 234 23.25 3.20 -5.12
N ASP A 235 21.91 3.28 -5.13
CA ASP A 235 21.07 2.84 -4.02
C ASP A 235 21.24 1.33 -3.75
N PRO A 236 21.30 0.89 -2.47
CA PRO A 236 21.42 -0.52 -2.15
C PRO A 236 20.27 -1.37 -2.73
N HIS A 237 19.07 -0.80 -2.83
CA HIS A 237 17.88 -1.54 -3.23
C HIS A 237 17.68 -1.54 -4.76
N PRO A 238 17.56 -2.71 -5.41
CA PRO A 238 17.44 -2.80 -6.88
C PRO A 238 16.23 -2.05 -7.44
N TRP A 239 15.10 -2.06 -6.73
CA TRP A 239 13.91 -1.32 -7.15
C TRP A 239 14.09 0.20 -7.15
N VAL A 240 14.89 0.77 -6.24
CA VAL A 240 15.19 2.21 -6.25
C VAL A 240 16.05 2.54 -7.45
N ARG A 241 17.10 1.75 -7.68
CA ARG A 241 17.95 1.86 -8.89
C ARG A 241 17.14 1.74 -10.17
N TYR A 242 16.16 0.84 -10.22
CA TYR A 242 15.28 0.68 -11.38
C TYR A 242 14.50 1.96 -11.68
N ASP A 243 13.90 2.57 -10.65
CA ASP A 243 13.15 3.81 -10.80
C ASP A 243 14.07 5.00 -11.14
N ALA A 244 15.31 5.03 -10.60
CA ALA A 244 16.32 6.02 -10.96
C ALA A 244 16.80 5.91 -12.42
N VAL A 245 17.02 4.70 -12.95
CA VAL A 245 17.32 4.48 -14.38
C VAL A 245 16.19 5.03 -15.24
N TRP A 246 14.93 4.81 -14.83
CA TRP A 246 13.78 5.32 -15.56
C TRP A 246 13.73 6.85 -15.52
N ALA A 247 13.91 7.45 -14.34
CA ALA A 247 13.97 8.90 -14.20
C ALA A 247 15.04 9.51 -15.11
N GLY A 248 16.25 8.94 -15.16
CA GLY A 248 17.33 9.40 -16.05
C GLY A 248 17.01 9.30 -17.54
N ASP A 249 16.39 8.20 -17.98
CA ASP A 249 15.96 8.05 -19.38
C ASP A 249 14.95 9.14 -19.79
N VAL A 250 13.93 9.37 -18.96
CA VAL A 250 12.86 10.34 -19.22
C VAL A 250 13.36 11.77 -19.12
N ALA A 251 14.18 12.08 -18.12
CA ALA A 251 14.79 13.39 -17.95
C ALA A 251 15.86 13.71 -19.02
N GLY A 252 16.20 12.74 -19.88
CA GLY A 252 17.09 12.99 -21.01
C GLY A 252 18.57 13.06 -20.64
N LEU A 253 19.00 12.40 -19.57
CA LEU A 253 20.43 12.33 -19.21
C LEU A 253 21.21 11.52 -20.25
N ARG A 254 22.33 12.07 -20.72
CA ARG A 254 23.16 11.49 -21.79
C ARG A 254 24.65 11.49 -21.48
N ASP A 255 25.07 12.03 -20.33
CA ASP A 255 26.48 12.15 -19.99
C ASP A 255 27.19 10.80 -19.82
N GLU A 256 28.52 10.82 -19.93
CA GLU A 256 29.35 9.62 -19.86
C GLU A 256 29.24 8.91 -18.50
N THR A 257 29.03 9.65 -17.41
CA THR A 257 28.90 9.06 -16.07
C THR A 257 27.62 8.25 -15.97
N PHE A 258 26.50 8.79 -16.45
CA PHE A 258 25.23 8.08 -16.52
C PHE A 258 25.36 6.82 -17.38
N GLN A 259 25.95 6.93 -18.58
CA GLN A 259 26.18 5.77 -19.45
C GLN A 259 27.06 4.69 -18.82
N ALA A 260 28.13 5.07 -18.12
CA ALA A 260 29.01 4.14 -17.41
C ALA A 260 28.27 3.39 -16.29
N ARG A 261 27.44 4.10 -15.51
CA ARG A 261 26.60 3.50 -14.46
C ARG A 261 25.56 2.55 -15.05
N LEU A 262 24.91 2.91 -16.16
CA LEU A 262 23.99 2.02 -16.86
C LEU A 262 24.68 0.75 -17.36
N ALA A 263 25.90 0.85 -17.90
CA ALA A 263 26.66 -0.31 -18.34
C ALA A 263 26.99 -1.25 -17.17
N ALA A 264 27.40 -0.70 -16.03
CA ALA A 264 27.66 -1.47 -14.81
C ALA A 264 26.38 -2.18 -14.30
N LEU A 265 25.24 -1.49 -14.31
CA LEU A 265 23.96 -2.06 -13.90
C LEU A 265 23.43 -3.11 -14.87
N ALA A 266 23.63 -2.94 -16.18
CA ALA A 266 23.21 -3.90 -17.20
C ALA A 266 24.01 -5.21 -17.13
N GLY A 267 25.33 -5.11 -16.92
CA GLY A 267 26.26 -6.22 -17.03
C GLY A 267 26.20 -6.85 -18.43
N ASP A 268 26.05 -8.18 -18.48
CA ASP A 268 25.92 -8.97 -19.72
C ASP A 268 24.47 -9.14 -20.23
N ALA A 269 23.51 -8.35 -19.72
CA ALA A 269 22.12 -8.46 -20.17
C ALA A 269 21.98 -8.02 -21.64
N ASP A 270 21.35 -8.87 -22.47
CA ASP A 270 21.03 -8.55 -23.85
C ASP A 270 19.76 -7.67 -23.92
N PRO A 271 19.84 -6.41 -24.39
CA PRO A 271 18.67 -5.55 -24.51
C PRO A 271 17.62 -6.07 -25.51
N ALA A 272 18.01 -6.96 -26.44
CA ALA A 272 17.12 -7.61 -27.40
C ALA A 272 16.42 -8.86 -26.83
N ASP A 273 16.79 -9.31 -25.62
CA ASP A 273 16.10 -10.42 -24.99
C ASP A 273 14.63 -10.06 -24.70
N THR A 274 13.75 -10.91 -25.22
CA THR A 274 12.30 -10.79 -25.14
C THR A 274 11.69 -11.73 -24.11
N ALA A 275 12.51 -12.57 -23.47
CA ALA A 275 12.07 -13.43 -22.38
C ALA A 275 11.38 -12.60 -21.29
N ALA A 276 10.26 -13.13 -20.79
CA ALA A 276 9.52 -12.48 -19.73
C ALA A 276 10.34 -12.51 -18.45
N VAL A 277 10.85 -11.35 -18.02
CA VAL A 277 11.47 -11.20 -16.71
C VAL A 277 10.36 -11.20 -15.65
N PRO A 278 10.42 -12.07 -14.62
CA PRO A 278 9.43 -12.09 -13.55
C PRO A 278 9.30 -10.71 -12.89
N ALA A 279 8.07 -10.27 -12.62
CA ALA A 279 7.82 -8.99 -11.94
C ALA A 279 8.36 -8.96 -10.51
N SER A 280 8.56 -10.13 -9.89
CA SER A 280 9.14 -10.28 -8.55
C SER A 280 10.67 -10.17 -8.51
N ASP A 281 11.35 -10.33 -9.65
CA ASP A 281 12.82 -10.30 -9.71
C ASP A 281 13.33 -8.88 -9.98
N ALA A 282 13.49 -8.11 -8.90
CA ALA A 282 13.92 -6.73 -8.96
C ALA A 282 15.29 -6.54 -9.64
N ALA A 283 16.21 -7.50 -9.45
CA ALA A 283 17.55 -7.42 -10.02
C ALA A 283 17.51 -7.65 -11.53
N ALA A 284 16.82 -8.68 -11.99
CA ALA A 284 16.67 -8.94 -13.43
C ALA A 284 15.94 -7.79 -14.13
N GLN A 285 14.90 -7.21 -13.51
CA GLN A 285 14.18 -6.05 -14.04
C GLN A 285 15.10 -4.83 -14.19
N LEU A 286 15.92 -4.54 -13.16
CA LEU A 286 16.92 -3.47 -13.20
C LEU A 286 17.92 -3.67 -14.34
N ARG A 287 18.52 -4.86 -14.45
CA ARG A 287 19.51 -5.17 -15.48
C ARG A 287 18.95 -4.98 -16.88
N MET A 288 17.75 -5.51 -17.13
CA MET A 288 17.07 -5.39 -18.42
C MET A 288 16.71 -3.93 -18.75
N ARG A 289 16.21 -3.17 -17.75
CA ARG A 289 15.91 -1.75 -17.91
C ARG A 289 17.17 -0.94 -18.25
N ALA A 290 18.27 -1.16 -17.52
CA ALA A 290 19.54 -0.50 -17.76
C ALA A 290 20.10 -0.82 -19.16
N ALA A 291 20.08 -2.10 -19.56
CA ALA A 291 20.52 -2.54 -20.88
C ALA A 291 19.75 -1.85 -22.01
N ARG A 292 18.41 -1.83 -21.91
CA ARG A 292 17.53 -1.21 -22.91
C ARG A 292 17.71 0.31 -22.98
N THR A 293 17.84 0.97 -21.83
CA THR A 293 18.14 2.41 -21.79
C THR A 293 19.49 2.68 -22.44
N LEU A 294 20.55 1.94 -22.09
CA LEU A 294 21.88 2.10 -22.70
C LEU A 294 21.87 1.85 -24.22
N ALA A 295 21.17 0.83 -24.69
CA ALA A 295 21.04 0.53 -26.11
C ALA A 295 20.35 1.68 -26.86
N LYS A 296 19.27 2.24 -26.29
CA LYS A 296 18.59 3.43 -26.82
C LYS A 296 19.53 4.63 -26.91
N LEU A 297 20.40 4.84 -25.92
CA LEU A 297 21.37 5.93 -25.92
C LEU A 297 22.43 5.80 -27.02
N LYS A 298 22.86 4.57 -27.34
CA LYS A 298 23.86 4.31 -28.39
C LYS A 298 23.29 4.40 -29.80
N ALA A 299 21.97 4.31 -29.95
CA ALA A 299 21.30 4.28 -31.24
C ALA A 299 20.86 5.67 -31.74
N GLY A 300 20.82 6.68 -30.85
CA GLY A 300 20.45 8.07 -31.18
C GLY A 300 21.66 8.98 -31.17
#